data_AF-A0A2X3CNX6-F1
#
_entry.id   AF-A0A2X3CNX6-F1
#
_cell.length_a   1.000
_cell.length_b   1.000
_cell.length_c   1.000
_cell.angle_alpha   90.00
_cell.angle_beta   90.00
_cell.angle_gamma   90.00
#
_symmetry.space_group_name_H-M   'P 1'
#
loop_
_entity.id
_entity.type
_entity.pdbx_description
1 polymer ?
#
loop_
_entity_poly.entity_id
_entity_poly.type
_entity_poly.pdbx_seq_one_letter_code
_entity_poly.pdbx_strand_id
1 'polypeptide(L)'
;MAKADVVLDCTDNMVTRQAINAACVALDTPLVTASAVGFGGQLMVLTPPWTQGCLSLPVAGKAMNRSATAAPRGSSARWSA
;
A
#
# COMPACT_ATOMS: atom_id res chain seq x y z
N MET A 1 -0.16 17.85 -0.70
CA MET A 1 -0.06 17.02 -1.91
C MET A 1 0.56 15.70 -1.52
N ALA A 2 0.03 14.59 -2.05
CA ALA A 2 0.78 13.33 -2.07
C ALA A 2 2.07 13.58 -2.86
N LYS A 3 3.19 13.03 -2.37
CA LYS A 3 4.52 13.36 -2.91
C LYS A 3 4.93 12.51 -4.10
N ALA A 4 4.19 11.42 -4.36
CA ALA A 4 4.50 10.43 -5.37
C ALA A 4 3.26 10.19 -6.23
N ASP A 5 3.48 10.08 -7.54
CA ASP A 5 2.43 9.76 -8.51
C ASP A 5 2.18 8.24 -8.60
N VAL A 6 3.20 7.44 -8.26
CA VAL A 6 3.17 5.97 -8.22
C VAL A 6 4.06 5.48 -7.08
N VAL A 7 3.65 4.41 -6.41
CA VAL A 7 4.44 3.71 -5.38
C VAL A 7 4.93 2.37 -5.93
N LEU A 8 6.21 2.06 -5.72
CA LEU A 8 6.82 0.77 -6.03
C LEU A 8 7.10 0.02 -4.73
N ASP A 9 6.53 -1.16 -4.57
CA ASP A 9 6.75 -2.06 -3.44
C ASP A 9 7.68 -3.20 -3.84
N CYS A 10 8.90 -3.15 -3.30
CA CYS A 10 9.95 -4.15 -3.47
C CYS A 10 10.30 -4.83 -2.14
N THR A 11 9.37 -4.84 -1.18
CA THR A 11 9.62 -5.40 0.16
C THR A 11 9.53 -6.93 0.15
N ASP A 12 10.27 -7.59 1.03
CA ASP A 12 10.44 -9.04 1.07
C ASP A 12 9.46 -9.76 2.03
N ASN A 13 8.60 -9.00 2.71
CA ASN A 13 7.69 -9.54 3.72
C ASN A 13 6.26 -9.03 3.54
N MET A 14 5.28 -9.90 3.79
CA MET A 14 3.88 -9.61 3.53
C MET A 14 3.32 -8.49 4.43
N VAL A 15 3.80 -8.35 5.67
CA VAL A 15 3.31 -7.32 6.60
C VAL A 15 3.52 -5.93 6.04
N THR A 16 4.71 -5.68 5.46
CA THR A 16 5.03 -4.38 4.88
C THR A 16 4.23 -4.12 3.60
N ARG A 17 4.06 -5.15 2.74
CA ARG A 17 3.22 -5.05 1.53
C ARG A 17 1.79 -4.63 1.85
N GLN A 18 1.24 -5.19 2.93
CA GLN A 18 -0.12 -4.86 3.38
C GLN A 18 -0.22 -3.43 3.91
N ALA A 19 0.77 -2.97 4.68
CA ALA A 19 0.82 -1.58 5.15
C ALA A 19 0.94 -0.58 3.98
N ILE A 20 1.77 -0.88 2.98
CA ILE A 20 1.92 -0.06 1.77
C ILE A 20 0.62 -0.03 0.96
N ASN A 21 0.00 -1.19 0.73
CA ASN A 21 -1.28 -1.29 0.02
C ASN A 21 -2.38 -0.47 0.71
N ALA A 22 -2.51 -0.57 2.04
CA ALA A 22 -3.47 0.22 2.80
C ALA A 22 -3.24 1.73 2.65
N ALA A 23 -1.98 2.18 2.65
CA ALA A 23 -1.64 3.58 2.42
C ALA A 23 -1.96 4.04 0.99
N CYS A 24 -1.68 3.21 -0.02
CA CYS A 24 -1.96 3.50 -1.42
C CYS A 24 -3.46 3.61 -1.71
N VAL A 25 -4.27 2.71 -1.13
CA VAL A 25 -5.73 2.77 -1.21
C VAL A 25 -6.28 4.01 -0.51
N ALA A 26 -5.76 4.37 0.66
CA ALA A 26 -6.21 5.56 1.39
C ALA A 26 -5.85 6.89 0.69
N LEU A 27 -4.80 6.89 -0.14
CA LEU A 27 -4.30 8.06 -0.84
C LEU A 27 -4.65 8.08 -2.34
N ASP A 28 -5.41 7.09 -2.82
CA ASP A 28 -5.69 6.88 -4.25
C ASP A 28 -4.43 6.96 -5.12
N THR A 29 -3.33 6.38 -4.64
CA THR A 29 -2.04 6.36 -5.35
C THR A 29 -1.81 4.98 -5.95
N PRO A 30 -1.55 4.85 -7.27
CA PRO A 30 -1.21 3.59 -7.91
C PRO A 30 -0.03 2.88 -7.22
N LEU A 31 -0.13 1.56 -7.10
CA LEU A 31 0.87 0.69 -6.49
C LEU A 31 1.31 -0.40 -7.48
N VAL A 32 2.62 -0.56 -7.65
CA VAL A 32 3.23 -1.70 -8.34
C VAL A 32 3.97 -2.52 -7.29
N THR A 33 3.61 -3.79 -7.12
CA THR A 33 4.25 -4.69 -6.15
C THR A 33 4.86 -5.89 -6.86
N ALA A 34 6.05 -6.30 -6.43
CA ALA A 34 6.75 -7.45 -7.01
C ALA A 34 7.46 -8.30 -5.95
N SER A 35 7.58 -9.61 -6.20
CA SER A 35 8.38 -10.56 -5.40
C SER A 35 9.16 -11.48 -6.31
N ALA A 36 10.30 -11.97 -5.84
CA ALA A 36 11.02 -13.06 -6.47
C ALA A 36 11.58 -14.03 -5.43
N VAL A 37 11.59 -15.32 -5.75
CA VAL A 37 12.21 -16.39 -4.96
C VAL A 37 12.88 -17.36 -5.93
N GLY A 38 14.20 -17.53 -5.81
CA GLY A 38 14.99 -18.31 -6.76
C GLY A 38 14.87 -17.74 -8.18
N PHE A 39 14.39 -18.55 -9.12
CA PHE A 39 14.16 -18.15 -10.52
C PHE A 39 12.69 -17.81 -10.82
N GLY A 40 11.82 -17.80 -9.80
CA GLY A 40 10.40 -17.46 -9.93
C GLY A 40 10.12 -16.04 -9.47
N GLY A 41 9.20 -15.36 -10.14
CA GLY A 41 8.78 -14.00 -9.80
C GLY A 41 7.28 -13.76 -9.99
N GLN A 42 6.77 -12.78 -9.26
CA GLN A 42 5.39 -12.29 -9.34
C GLN A 42 5.40 -10.77 -9.42
N LEU A 43 4.50 -10.20 -10.22
CA LEU A 43 4.32 -8.76 -10.40
C LEU A 43 2.82 -8.47 -10.48
N MET A 44 2.38 -7.42 -9.81
CA MET A 44 1.00 -6.94 -9.88
C MET A 44 0.96 -5.41 -9.91
N VAL A 45 0.03 -4.88 -10.70
CA VAL A 45 -0.25 -3.44 -10.82
C VAL A 45 -1.64 -3.18 -10.27
N LEU A 46 -1.73 -2.35 -9.23
CA LEU A 46 -2.96 -1.97 -8.54
C LEU A 46 -3.20 -0.49 -8.75
N THR A 47 -4.28 -0.16 -9.45
CA THR A 47 -4.62 1.23 -9.79
C THR A 47 -6.01 1.59 -9.25
N PRO A 48 -6.21 2.85 -8.80
CA PRO A 48 -7.55 3.39 -8.65
C PRO A 48 -8.32 3.30 -9.98
N PRO A 49 -9.65 3.06 -9.96
CA PRO A 49 -10.54 2.96 -8.81
C PRO A 49 -10.68 1.53 -8.26
N TRP A 50 -9.61 0.72 -8.34
CA TRP A 50 -9.52 -0.61 -7.72
C TRP A 50 -10.52 -1.62 -8.30
N THR A 51 -10.84 -1.50 -9.60
CA THR A 51 -11.83 -2.37 -10.28
C THR A 51 -11.42 -3.83 -10.33
N GLN A 52 -10.12 -4.08 -10.35
CA GLN A 52 -9.53 -5.42 -10.34
C GLN A 52 -9.22 -5.90 -8.91
N GLY A 53 -9.69 -5.16 -7.90
CA GLY A 53 -9.37 -5.37 -6.49
C GLY A 53 -8.09 -4.66 -6.05
N CYS A 54 -7.75 -4.87 -4.79
CA CYS A 54 -6.48 -4.47 -4.17
C CYS A 54 -5.86 -5.71 -3.52
N LEU A 55 -4.61 -5.60 -3.07
CA LEU A 55 -4.01 -6.69 -2.30
C LEU A 55 -4.85 -6.91 -1.03
N SER A 56 -5.34 -8.13 -0.82
CA SER A 56 -6.30 -8.41 0.24
C SER A 56 -5.64 -8.25 1.62
N LEU A 57 -6.15 -7.30 2.42
CA LEU A 57 -5.77 -7.14 3.81
C LEU A 57 -6.28 -8.34 4.62
N PRO A 58 -5.47 -9.00 5.47
CA PRO A 58 -6.02 -9.86 6.50
C PRO A 58 -6.88 -8.98 7.42
N VAL A 59 -8.12 -9.39 7.66
CA VAL A 59 -9.12 -8.63 8.42
C VAL A 59 -8.63 -8.34 9.85
N ALA A 60 -8.06 -7.16 10.06
CA ALA A 60 -8.20 -6.44 11.32
C ALA A 60 -9.29 -5.38 11.06
N GLY A 61 -10.51 -5.70 11.46
CA GLY A 61 -11.72 -5.00 11.07
C GLY A 61 -11.67 -3.48 11.26
N LYS A 62 -11.62 -2.76 10.15
CA LYS A 62 -12.34 -1.51 9.95
C LYS A 62 -12.41 -1.26 8.45
N ALA A 63 -13.62 -1.34 7.88
CA ALA A 63 -13.89 -0.55 6.69
C ALA A 63 -13.47 0.88 7.04
N MET A 64 -12.41 1.38 6.42
CA MET A 64 -11.95 2.73 6.65
C MET A 64 -13.08 3.64 6.16
N ASN A 65 -13.89 4.10 7.11
CA ASN A 65 -14.85 5.15 6.86
C ASN A 65 -14.09 6.31 6.21
N ARG A 66 -14.69 6.98 5.24
CA ARG A 66 -14.16 8.21 4.59
C ARG A 66 -14.05 9.40 5.57
N SER A 67 -14.02 9.12 6.87
CA SER A 67 -14.00 10.02 8.01
C SER A 67 -12.76 9.80 8.89
N ALA A 68 -11.85 8.89 8.53
CA ALA A 68 -10.53 8.84 9.15
C ALA A 68 -9.77 10.11 8.75
N THR A 69 -9.98 11.14 9.57
CA THR A 69 -9.20 12.36 9.66
C THR A 69 -7.75 12.10 9.28
N ALA A 70 -7.31 12.83 8.26
CA ALA A 70 -5.94 12.87 7.77
C ALA A 70 -4.95 12.68 8.93
N ALA A 71 -4.05 11.69 8.79
CA ALA A 71 -2.86 11.62 9.64
C ALA A 71 -2.24 13.03 9.69
N PRO A 72 -1.97 13.57 10.89
CA PRO A 72 -1.53 14.95 11.02
C PRO A 72 -0.27 15.14 10.18
N ARG A 73 -0.34 16.07 9.23
CA ARG A 73 0.83 16.53 8.47
C ARG A 73 1.80 17.13 9.49
N GLY A 74 2.77 16.36 9.96
CA GLY A 74 3.81 16.88 10.85
C GLY A 74 4.37 15.96 11.94
N SER A 75 4.03 14.67 12.02
CA SER A 75 4.81 13.76 12.87
C SER A 75 5.69 12.89 11.98
N SER A 76 7.01 12.99 12.18
CA SER A 76 8.00 12.10 11.60
C SER A 76 7.64 10.67 11.96
N ALA A 77 7.02 9.94 11.02
CA ALA A 77 7.01 8.48 11.06
C ALA A 77 8.48 8.07 10.93
N ARG A 78 9.12 7.86 12.07
CA ARG A 78 10.42 7.21 12.16
C ARG A 78 10.17 5.77 11.75
N TRP A 79 10.25 5.50 10.46
CA TRP A 79 10.47 4.17 9.94
C TRP A 79 11.90 3.81 10.33
N SER A 80 12.05 3.16 11.49
CA SER A 80 13.30 2.50 11.81
C SER A 80 13.49 1.38 10.80
N ALA A 81 14.62 1.43 10.10
CA ALA A 81 15.08 0.45 9.13
C ALA A 81 15.09 -0.97 9.71
#